data_AF-A0A4R0JUM5-F1
#
_entry.id   AF-A0A4R0JUM5-F1
#
_cell.length_a   1.000
_cell.length_b   1.000
_cell.length_c   1.000
_cell.angle_alpha   90.00
_cell.angle_beta   90.00
_cell.angle_gamma   90.00
#
_symmetry.space_group_name_H-M   'P 1'
#
loop_
_entity.id
_entity.type
_entity.pdbx_description
1 polymer ?
#
loop_
_entity_poly.entity_id
_entity_poly.type
_entity_poly.pdbx_seq_one_letter_code
_entity_poly.pdbx_strand_id
1 'polypeptide(L)'
;MSQTFEELLAELRPDADAVEQATRYYVAEKTGDLDPARMIEEMRQAAGDRGPELDAALTMVEQDSAQIESACLTVLAGAWEDPAERDAVRGALQDAKAQLPVIEVALIAITVAYGMYLRKTGGVKRQLKAKRHNPDGSIDEVEEIEYQSPDAPLRAITKLFSGGQSSDTGDQR
;
A
#
# COMPACT_ATOMS: atom_id res chain seq x y z
N MET A 1 -14.02 -1.03 25.87
CA MET A 1 -14.22 -0.31 24.60
C MET A 1 -12.87 -0.27 23.92
N SER A 2 -12.79 -0.64 22.63
CA SER A 2 -11.55 -0.51 21.86
C SER A 2 -11.42 0.94 21.39
N GLN A 3 -10.22 1.52 21.55
CA GLN A 3 -9.91 2.87 21.07
C GLN A 3 -10.08 2.97 19.54
N THR A 4 -10.67 4.05 19.03
CA THR A 4 -10.75 4.31 17.58
C THR A 4 -9.43 4.85 17.02
N PHE A 5 -9.27 4.85 15.71
CA PHE A 5 -8.07 5.39 15.08
C PHE A 5 -7.96 6.90 15.30
N GLU A 6 -9.09 7.62 15.24
CA GLU A 6 -9.16 9.06 15.50
C GLU A 6 -8.79 9.40 16.96
N GLU A 7 -9.21 8.56 17.91
CA GLU A 7 -8.82 8.70 19.32
C GLU A 7 -7.31 8.51 19.51
N LEU A 8 -6.69 7.58 18.77
CA LEU A 8 -5.24 7.39 18.76
C LEU A 8 -4.52 8.62 18.17
N LEU A 9 -4.98 9.13 17.03
CA LEU A 9 -4.40 10.32 16.40
C LEU A 9 -4.53 11.55 17.31
N ALA A 10 -5.65 11.72 18.00
CA ALA A 10 -5.86 12.80 18.95
C ALA A 10 -4.93 12.70 20.19
N GLU A 11 -4.63 11.47 20.62
CA GLU A 11 -3.69 11.18 21.70
C GLU A 11 -2.24 11.48 21.29
N LEU A 12 -1.79 10.90 20.18
CA LEU A 12 -0.40 10.97 19.75
C LEU A 12 -0.04 12.28 19.05
N ARG A 13 -1.03 12.96 18.43
CA ARG A 13 -0.86 14.20 17.66
C ARG A 13 0.34 14.14 16.71
N PRO A 14 0.40 13.16 15.79
CA PRO A 14 1.45 13.13 14.78
C PRO A 14 1.27 14.31 13.81
N ASP A 15 2.38 14.88 13.35
CA ASP A 15 2.40 15.76 12.18
C ASP A 15 2.50 14.91 10.89
N ALA A 16 2.43 15.57 9.72
CA ALA A 16 2.44 14.90 8.43
C ALA A 16 3.68 14.00 8.27
N ASP A 17 4.86 14.53 8.62
CA ASP A 17 6.13 13.80 8.60
C ASP A 17 6.08 12.52 9.47
N ALA A 18 5.52 12.60 10.68
CA ALA A 18 5.37 11.43 11.53
C ALA A 18 4.37 10.41 10.95
N VAL A 19 3.32 10.85 10.26
CA VAL A 19 2.36 9.95 9.60
C VAL A 19 3.00 9.21 8.42
N GLU A 20 3.79 9.92 7.61
CA GLU A 20 4.55 9.34 6.50
C GLU A 20 5.57 8.32 6.99
N GLN A 21 6.35 8.69 8.01
CA GLN A 21 7.35 7.81 8.60
C GLN A 21 6.71 6.59 9.28
N ALA A 22 5.59 6.76 9.97
CA ALA A 22 4.85 5.65 10.57
C ALA A 22 4.35 4.66 9.50
N THR A 23 3.84 5.17 8.38
CA THR A 23 3.41 4.32 7.27
C THR A 23 4.58 3.50 6.72
N ARG A 24 5.77 4.11 6.61
CA ARG A 24 6.99 3.40 6.23
C ARG A 24 7.36 2.29 7.20
N TYR A 25 7.36 2.55 8.50
CA TYR A 25 7.67 1.52 9.49
C TYR A 25 6.68 0.37 9.46
N TYR A 26 5.38 0.69 9.39
CA TYR A 26 4.33 -0.31 9.28
C TYR A 26 4.54 -1.21 8.03
N VAL A 27 4.76 -0.61 6.86
CA VAL A 27 4.99 -1.39 5.63
C VAL A 27 6.31 -2.17 5.67
N ALA A 28 7.38 -1.59 6.24
CA ALA A 28 8.67 -2.26 6.39
C ALA A 28 8.56 -3.50 7.27
N GLU A 29 7.88 -3.40 8.42
CA GLU A 29 7.60 -4.52 9.32
C GLU A 29 6.81 -5.62 8.60
N LYS A 30 5.81 -5.24 7.80
CA LYS A 30 5.02 -6.20 7.01
C LYS A 30 5.79 -6.92 5.92
N THR A 31 6.83 -6.28 5.39
CA THR A 31 7.55 -6.75 4.20
C THR A 31 8.93 -7.31 4.50
N GLY A 32 9.38 -7.22 5.75
CA GLY A 32 10.74 -7.58 6.14
C GLY A 32 11.78 -6.66 5.50
N ASP A 33 11.52 -5.35 5.54
CA ASP A 33 12.38 -4.30 4.97
C ASP A 33 12.61 -4.45 3.45
N LEU A 34 11.56 -4.82 2.71
CA LEU A 34 11.64 -4.90 1.25
C LEU A 34 12.03 -3.53 0.67
N ASP A 35 12.97 -3.49 -0.26
CA ASP A 35 13.39 -2.22 -0.85
C ASP A 35 12.33 -1.66 -1.82
N PRO A 36 12.27 -0.33 -2.04
CA PRO A 36 11.26 0.29 -2.89
C PRO A 36 11.24 -0.22 -4.33
N ALA A 37 12.40 -0.56 -4.91
CA ALA A 37 12.45 -1.06 -6.28
C ALA A 37 11.78 -2.44 -6.39
N ARG A 38 11.96 -3.29 -5.37
CA ARG A 38 11.25 -4.56 -5.27
C ARG A 38 9.75 -4.39 -5.02
N MET A 39 9.34 -3.44 -4.19
CA MET A 39 7.92 -3.12 -4.01
C MET A 39 7.25 -2.73 -5.34
N ILE A 40 7.89 -1.87 -6.14
CA ILE A 40 7.40 -1.49 -7.47
C ILE A 40 7.30 -2.71 -8.39
N GLU A 41 8.35 -3.52 -8.43
CA GLU A 41 8.38 -4.71 -9.29
C GLU A 41 7.24 -5.68 -8.94
N GLU A 42 6.98 -5.91 -7.66
CA GLU A 42 5.87 -6.75 -7.22
C GLU A 42 4.51 -6.17 -7.62
N MET A 43 4.32 -4.86 -7.49
CA MET A 43 3.09 -4.20 -7.96
C MET A 43 2.94 -4.27 -9.48
N ARG A 44 4.02 -4.12 -10.25
CA ARG A 44 4.00 -4.21 -11.71
C ARG A 44 3.69 -5.62 -12.19
N GLN A 45 4.32 -6.63 -11.59
CA GLN A 45 4.01 -8.03 -11.86
C GLN A 45 2.54 -8.34 -11.57
N ALA A 46 2.01 -7.84 -10.45
CA ALA A 46 0.61 -8.00 -10.11
C ALA A 46 -0.31 -7.24 -11.07
N ALA A 47 0.08 -6.05 -11.55
CA ALA A 47 -0.70 -5.21 -12.45
C ALA A 47 -0.84 -5.81 -13.87
N GLY A 48 0.09 -6.65 -14.31
CA GLY A 48 0.11 -7.21 -15.66
C GLY A 48 0.09 -6.12 -16.73
N ASP A 49 -0.85 -6.21 -17.68
CA ASP A 49 -1.01 -5.24 -18.77
C ASP A 49 -1.34 -3.81 -18.29
N ARG A 50 -1.75 -3.65 -17.03
CA ARG A 50 -2.06 -2.34 -16.42
C ARG A 50 -0.84 -1.64 -15.80
N GLY A 51 0.37 -2.17 -16.00
CA GLY A 51 1.62 -1.55 -15.55
C GLY A 51 1.75 -0.04 -15.85
N PRO A 52 1.40 0.44 -17.06
CA PRO A 52 1.44 1.88 -17.38
C PRO A 52 0.52 2.75 -16.50
N GLU A 53 -0.63 2.21 -16.08
CA GLU A 53 -1.58 2.94 -15.22
C GLU A 53 -1.07 3.02 -13.77
N LEU A 54 -0.41 1.96 -13.29
CA LEU A 54 0.29 1.97 -12.00
C LEU A 54 1.44 2.99 -12.01
N ASP A 55 2.25 3.02 -13.07
CA ASP A 55 3.37 3.96 -13.19
C ASP A 55 2.87 5.41 -13.23
N ALA A 56 1.77 5.68 -13.95
CA ALA A 56 1.14 6.98 -13.96
C ALA A 56 0.61 7.37 -12.57
N ALA A 57 -0.01 6.43 -11.85
CA ALA A 57 -0.48 6.67 -10.50
C ALA A 57 0.69 6.97 -9.54
N LEU A 58 1.77 6.20 -9.57
CA LEU A 58 2.97 6.45 -8.77
C LEU A 58 3.55 7.84 -9.05
N THR A 59 3.68 8.21 -10.32
CA THR A 59 4.17 9.54 -10.74
C THR A 59 3.27 10.65 -10.21
N MET A 60 1.95 10.46 -10.20
CA MET A 60 1.02 11.44 -9.64
C MET A 60 1.19 11.59 -8.12
N VAL A 61 1.39 10.48 -7.40
CA VAL A 61 1.61 10.52 -5.95
C VAL A 61 2.89 11.28 -5.61
N GLU A 62 3.96 11.10 -6.39
CA GLU A 62 5.23 11.83 -6.19
C GLU A 62 5.12 13.35 -6.32
N GLN A 63 4.09 13.85 -7.02
CA GLN A 63 3.94 15.27 -7.34
C GLN A 63 3.03 16.04 -6.36
N ASP A 64 2.33 15.36 -5.44
CA ASP A 64 1.38 15.99 -4.52
C ASP A 64 1.54 15.49 -3.08
N SER A 65 2.26 16.27 -2.25
CA SER A 65 2.53 15.94 -0.85
C SER A 65 1.28 15.89 0.03
N ALA A 66 0.22 16.66 -0.28
CA ALA A 66 -1.02 16.60 0.48
C ALA A 66 -1.77 15.28 0.22
N GLN A 67 -1.65 14.73 -1.00
CA GLN A 67 -2.21 13.42 -1.31
C GLN A 67 -1.43 12.29 -0.65
N ILE A 68 -0.12 12.45 -0.43
CA ILE A 68 0.71 11.48 0.28
C ILE A 68 0.24 11.31 1.73
N GLU A 69 0.07 12.40 2.48
CA GLU A 69 -0.40 12.33 3.88
C GLU A 69 -1.75 11.61 3.98
N SER A 70 -2.72 12.00 3.15
CA SER A 70 -4.06 11.38 3.10
C SER A 70 -3.99 9.88 2.80
N ALA A 71 -3.08 9.50 1.90
CA ALA A 71 -2.87 8.12 1.51
C ALA A 71 -2.19 7.29 2.60
N CYS A 72 -1.20 7.85 3.31
CA CYS A 72 -0.61 7.29 4.52
C CYS A 72 -1.67 7.02 5.60
N LEU A 73 -2.51 8.02 5.91
CA LEU A 73 -3.61 7.88 6.86
C LEU A 73 -4.58 6.79 6.44
N THR A 74 -4.88 6.67 5.15
CA THR A 74 -5.76 5.62 4.61
C THR A 74 -5.19 4.22 4.80
N VAL A 75 -3.86 4.05 4.66
CA VAL A 75 -3.17 2.78 4.92
C VAL A 75 -3.25 2.42 6.40
N LEU A 76 -2.87 3.35 7.28
CA LEU A 76 -2.83 3.12 8.74
C LEU A 76 -4.23 2.92 9.33
N ALA A 77 -5.22 3.71 8.90
CA ALA A 77 -6.62 3.54 9.30
C ALA A 77 -7.16 2.17 8.86
N GLY A 78 -6.85 1.76 7.63
CA GLY A 78 -7.23 0.45 7.11
C GLY A 78 -6.59 -0.71 7.88
N ALA A 79 -5.34 -0.56 8.32
CA ALA A 79 -4.69 -1.54 9.19
C ALA A 79 -5.35 -1.57 10.59
N TRP A 80 -5.71 -0.41 11.15
CA TRP A 80 -6.35 -0.30 12.46
C TRP A 80 -7.72 -1.01 12.58
N GLU A 81 -8.40 -1.19 11.45
CA GLU A 81 -9.65 -1.97 11.36
C GLU A 81 -9.45 -3.42 11.82
N ASP A 82 -8.26 -4.00 11.62
CA ASP A 82 -7.89 -5.34 12.11
C ASP A 82 -7.32 -5.26 13.54
N PRO A 83 -7.96 -5.89 14.55
CA PRO A 83 -7.45 -5.93 15.91
C PRO A 83 -6.02 -6.48 16.05
N ALA A 84 -5.58 -7.38 15.17
CA ALA A 84 -4.24 -7.95 15.21
C ALA A 84 -3.15 -6.96 14.79
N GLU A 85 -3.50 -5.93 14.03
CA GLU A 85 -2.56 -4.94 13.49
C GLU A 85 -2.43 -3.68 14.35
N ARG A 86 -3.33 -3.48 15.32
CA ARG A 86 -3.40 -2.24 16.11
C ARG A 86 -2.13 -1.95 16.87
N ASP A 87 -1.47 -2.97 17.42
CA ASP A 87 -0.21 -2.78 18.15
C ASP A 87 0.91 -2.34 17.22
N ALA A 88 0.99 -2.88 16.00
CA ALA A 88 1.95 -2.48 14.97
C ALA A 88 1.72 -1.03 14.52
N VAL A 89 0.46 -0.66 14.23
CA VAL A 89 0.11 0.73 13.85
C VAL A 89 0.43 1.71 14.98
N ARG A 90 0.13 1.37 16.23
CA ARG A 90 0.45 2.21 17.39
C ARG A 90 1.96 2.38 17.53
N GLY A 91 2.72 1.28 17.50
CA GLY A 91 4.18 1.29 17.60
C GLY A 91 4.80 2.17 16.51
N ALA A 92 4.38 1.98 15.26
CA ALA A 92 4.85 2.77 14.14
C ALA A 92 4.62 4.28 14.32
N LEU A 93 3.43 4.70 14.78
CA LEU A 93 3.12 6.11 15.07
C LEU A 93 3.91 6.68 16.26
N GLN A 94 4.17 5.86 17.28
CA GLN A 94 4.97 6.27 18.45
C GLN A 94 6.45 6.44 18.07
N ASP A 95 6.99 5.50 17.31
CA ASP A 95 8.40 5.48 16.92
C ASP A 95 8.73 6.54 15.85
N ALA A 96 7.77 6.88 14.99
CA ALA A 96 7.92 7.91 13.97
C ALA A 96 8.26 9.29 14.58
N LYS A 97 7.66 9.67 15.71
CA LYS A 97 7.94 10.96 16.37
C LYS A 97 9.35 11.06 16.95
N ALA A 98 10.05 9.93 17.12
CA ALA A 98 11.37 9.89 17.73
C ALA A 98 12.52 10.02 16.73
N GLN A 99 12.25 10.01 15.41
CA GLN A 99 13.28 9.98 14.37
C GLN A 99 13.20 11.19 13.42
N LEU A 100 14.30 11.41 12.70
CA LEU A 100 14.38 12.47 11.70
C LEU A 100 13.50 12.12 10.49
N PRO A 101 12.73 13.08 9.96
CA PRO A 101 11.88 12.86 8.79
C PRO A 101 12.72 12.49 7.56
N VAL A 102 12.20 11.55 6.77
CA VAL A 102 12.80 11.13 5.50
C VAL A 102 12.32 12.08 4.41
N ILE A 103 13.25 12.72 3.70
CA ILE A 103 12.97 13.81 2.74
C ILE A 103 12.64 13.27 1.33
N GLU A 104 12.62 11.96 1.13
CA GLU A 104 12.42 11.33 -0.17
C GLU A 104 10.95 10.98 -0.44
N VAL A 105 10.23 11.97 -0.97
CA VAL A 105 8.81 11.89 -1.39
C VAL A 105 8.51 10.65 -2.24
N ALA A 106 9.41 10.28 -3.15
CA ALA A 106 9.29 9.09 -4.01
C ALA A 106 9.25 7.78 -3.22
N LEU A 107 10.05 7.67 -2.16
CA LEU A 107 10.07 6.48 -1.32
C LEU A 107 8.76 6.33 -0.54
N ILE A 108 8.20 7.44 -0.07
CA ILE A 108 6.93 7.45 0.65
C ILE A 108 5.78 7.09 -0.31
N ALA A 109 5.76 7.66 -1.52
CA ALA A 109 4.78 7.33 -2.55
C ALA A 109 4.72 5.83 -2.86
N ILE A 110 5.89 5.20 -3.05
CA ILE A 110 6.01 3.76 -3.29
C ILE A 110 5.50 2.95 -2.10
N THR A 111 5.92 3.32 -0.90
CA THR A 111 5.54 2.66 0.36
C THR A 111 4.03 2.67 0.54
N VAL A 112 3.40 3.81 0.27
CA VAL A 112 1.96 4.01 0.42
C VAL A 112 1.18 3.22 -0.61
N ALA A 113 1.59 3.29 -1.89
CA ALA A 113 0.99 2.49 -2.96
C ALA A 113 1.08 0.99 -2.63
N TYR A 114 2.23 0.54 -2.11
CA TYR A 114 2.44 -0.84 -1.71
C TYR A 114 1.60 -1.24 -0.48
N GLY A 115 1.49 -0.37 0.52
CA GLY A 115 0.60 -0.58 1.67
C GLY A 115 -0.87 -0.73 1.26
N MET A 116 -1.35 0.06 0.30
CA MET A 116 -2.70 -0.11 -0.26
C MET A 116 -2.86 -1.42 -1.03
N TYR A 117 -1.83 -1.81 -1.80
CA TYR A 117 -1.79 -3.09 -2.48
C TYR A 117 -1.93 -4.25 -1.47
N LEU A 118 -1.10 -4.28 -0.42
CA LEU A 118 -1.16 -5.29 0.63
C LEU A 118 -2.52 -5.34 1.33
N ARG A 119 -3.11 -4.18 1.65
CA ARG A 119 -4.45 -4.11 2.27
C ARG A 119 -5.50 -4.81 1.42
N LYS A 120 -5.45 -4.66 0.10
CA LYS A 120 -6.46 -5.24 -0.80
C LYS A 120 -6.21 -6.70 -1.12
N THR A 121 -4.96 -7.13 -1.19
CA THR A 121 -4.60 -8.53 -1.51
C THR A 121 -4.47 -9.41 -0.27
N GLY A 122 -4.49 -8.81 0.93
CA GLY A 122 -4.18 -9.48 2.20
C GLY A 122 -2.72 -9.90 2.33
N GLY A 123 -1.83 -9.41 1.45
CA GLY A 123 -0.43 -9.85 1.37
C GLY A 123 -0.25 -11.31 0.92
N VAL A 124 -1.31 -11.96 0.43
CA VAL A 124 -1.27 -13.38 0.07
C VAL A 124 -0.77 -13.55 -1.37
N LYS A 125 0.49 -13.95 -1.52
CA LYS A 125 1.00 -14.59 -2.74
C LYS A 125 0.60 -16.07 -2.69
N ARG A 126 -0.30 -16.53 -3.55
CA ARG A 126 -0.52 -17.98 -3.68
C ARG A 126 0.58 -18.53 -4.59
N GLN A 127 1.65 -19.03 -3.98
CA GLN A 127 2.66 -19.84 -4.68
C GLN A 127 2.16 -21.28 -4.82
N LEU A 128 1.75 -21.65 -6.04
CA LEU A 128 1.50 -23.02 -6.44
C LEU A 128 2.78 -23.59 -7.05
N LYS A 129 3.49 -24.44 -6.29
CA LYS A 129 4.55 -25.29 -6.86
C LYS A 129 3.91 -26.60 -7.32
N ALA A 130 3.66 -26.71 -8.62
CA ALA A 130 3.16 -27.93 -9.24
C ALA A 130 4.32 -28.66 -9.93
N LYS A 131 4.50 -29.95 -9.60
CA LYS A 131 5.41 -30.84 -10.34
C LYS A 131 4.62 -31.49 -11.47
N ARG A 132 4.89 -31.08 -12.72
CA ARG A 132 4.37 -31.76 -13.90
C ARG A 132 5.31 -32.91 -14.25
N HIS A 133 4.78 -34.13 -14.19
CA HIS A 133 5.47 -35.28 -14.76
C HIS A 133 5.15 -35.35 -16.24
N ASN A 134 6.17 -35.20 -17.06
CA ASN A 134 6.06 -35.33 -18.50
C ASN A 134 6.04 -36.81 -18.92
N PRO A 135 5.47 -37.14 -20.09
CA PRO A 135 5.45 -38.51 -20.62
C PRO A 135 6.83 -39.11 -20.87
N ASP A 136 7.87 -38.27 -20.96
CA ASP A 136 9.27 -38.66 -21.15
C ASP A 136 10.01 -38.96 -19.83
N GLY A 137 9.33 -38.84 -18.69
CA GLY A 137 9.90 -39.08 -17.35
C GLY A 137 10.61 -37.87 -16.74
N SER A 138 10.68 -36.73 -17.44
CA SER A 138 11.15 -35.47 -16.86
C SER A 138 10.11 -34.87 -15.90
N ILE A 139 10.61 -34.11 -14.91
CA ILE A 139 9.79 -33.38 -13.96
C ILE A 139 9.97 -31.89 -14.24
N ASP A 140 8.93 -31.22 -14.70
CA ASP A 140 8.88 -29.77 -14.77
C ASP A 140 8.34 -29.23 -13.45
N GLU A 141 9.11 -28.36 -12.80
CA GLU A 141 8.61 -27.55 -11.70
C GLU A 141 7.96 -26.30 -12.30
N VAL A 142 6.61 -26.27 -12.27
CA VAL A 142 5.85 -25.09 -12.65
C VAL A 142 5.54 -24.32 -11.37
N GLU A 143 6.15 -23.15 -11.24
CA GLU A 143 5.81 -22.17 -10.20
C GLU A 143 4.75 -21.22 -10.76
N GLU A 144 3.52 -21.37 -10.28
CA GLU A 144 2.42 -20.47 -10.59
C GLU A 144 2.19 -19.56 -9.39
N ILE A 145 2.54 -18.29 -9.54
CA ILE A 145 2.28 -17.26 -8.52
C ILE A 145 0.94 -16.62 -8.88
N GLU A 146 -0.13 -17.03 -8.20
CA GLU A 146 -1.45 -16.46 -8.37
C GLU A 146 -1.58 -15.26 -7.42
N TYR A 147 -1.54 -14.05 -8.00
CA TYR A 147 -1.84 -12.80 -7.31
C TYR A 147 -3.35 -12.56 -7.32
N GLN A 148 -3.91 -12.05 -6.21
CA GLN A 148 -5.25 -11.47 -6.27
C GLN A 148 -5.29 -10.34 -7.32
N SER A 149 -6.40 -10.24 -8.06
CA SER A 149 -6.57 -9.27 -9.14
C SER A 149 -6.16 -7.86 -8.68
N PRO A 150 -5.25 -7.19 -9.40
CA PRO A 150 -4.73 -5.88 -9.04
C PRO A 150 -5.79 -4.77 -9.17
N ASP A 151 -6.95 -5.10 -9.73
CA ASP A 151 -8.00 -4.15 -10.09
C ASP A 151 -8.53 -3.33 -8.93
N ALA A 152 -8.74 -3.98 -7.78
CA ALA A 152 -9.27 -3.32 -6.60
C ALA A 152 -8.24 -2.39 -5.93
N PRO A 153 -6.96 -2.80 -5.72
CA PRO A 153 -5.93 -1.89 -5.23
C PRO A 153 -5.59 -0.76 -6.21
N LEU A 154 -5.44 -1.06 -7.51
CA LEU A 154 -5.17 -0.03 -8.51
C LEU A 154 -6.32 0.98 -8.63
N ARG A 155 -7.59 0.54 -8.55
CA ARG A 155 -8.73 1.47 -8.52
C ARG A 155 -8.80 2.30 -7.25
N ALA A 156 -8.37 1.76 -6.11
CA ALA A 156 -8.36 2.51 -4.86
C ALA A 156 -7.28 3.60 -4.88
N ILE A 157 -6.08 3.25 -5.37
CA ILE A 157 -4.99 4.19 -5.64
C ILE A 157 -5.51 5.24 -6.61
N THR A 158 -5.92 4.86 -7.83
CA THR A 158 -6.34 5.85 -8.83
C THR A 158 -7.52 6.71 -8.39
N LYS A 159 -8.52 6.19 -7.66
CA LYS A 159 -9.64 6.99 -7.13
C LYS A 159 -9.23 8.01 -6.08
N LEU A 160 -8.27 7.65 -5.20
CA LEU A 160 -7.78 8.56 -4.18
C LEU A 160 -7.04 9.74 -4.82
N PHE A 161 -6.28 9.47 -5.87
CA PHE A 161 -5.42 10.46 -6.54
C PHE A 161 -6.07 11.14 -7.77
N SER A 162 -7.17 10.61 -8.31
CA SER A 162 -7.97 11.24 -9.37
C SER A 162 -9.07 12.18 -8.84
N GLY A 163 -9.14 12.40 -7.52
CA GLY A 163 -10.15 13.20 -6.83
C GLY A 163 -10.14 14.71 -7.10
N GLY A 164 -9.63 15.14 -8.26
CA GLY A 164 -9.64 16.53 -8.74
C GLY A 164 -10.75 16.88 -9.73
N GLN A 165 -11.67 15.97 -10.06
CA GLN A 165 -12.88 16.30 -10.83
C GLN A 165 -14.11 15.56 -10.31
N SER A 166 -14.69 16.10 -9.24
CA SER A 166 -16.12 15.95 -9.02
C SER A 166 -16.84 16.76 -10.09
N SER A 167 -17.12 16.15 -11.25
CA SER A 167 -18.15 16.67 -12.15
C SER A 167 -19.51 16.43 -11.50
N ASP A 168 -19.88 17.37 -10.63
CA ASP A 168 -21.25 17.65 -10.28
C ASP A 168 -21.98 18.03 -11.57
N THR A 169 -22.49 17.02 -12.28
CA THR A 169 -23.42 17.24 -13.37
C THR A 169 -24.76 17.48 -12.69
N GLY A 170 -24.89 18.72 -12.21
CA GLY A 170 -26.13 19.28 -11.71
C GLY A 170 -27.19 19.15 -12.78
N ASP A 171 -28.18 18.33 -12.45
CA ASP A 171 -29.49 18.24 -13.07
C ASP A 171 -30.08 19.65 -13.23
N GLN A 172 -30.04 20.18 -14.47
CA GLN A 172 -30.75 21.41 -14.83
C GLN A 172 -32.05 21.03 -15.54
N ARG A 173 -33.11 21.06 -14.72
CA ARG A 173 -34.50 21.49 -14.98
C ARG A 173 -34.99 21.55 -16.44
#